data_AF-A0A945QRH4-F1
#
_entry.id   AF-A0A945QRH4-F1
#
_cell.length_a   1.000
_cell.length_b   1.000
_cell.length_c   1.000
_cell.angle_alpha   90.00
_cell.angle_beta   90.00
_cell.angle_gamma   90.00
#
_symmetry.space_group_name_H-M   'P 1'
#
loop_
_entity.id
_entity.type
_entity.pdbx_description
1 polymer ?
#
loop_
_entity_poly.entity_id
_entity_poly.type
_entity_poly.pdbx_seq_one_letter_code
_entity_poly.pdbx_strand_id
1 'polypeptide(L)' 'MKCHVCGSTMQAVITDLPFKLGEKTIVVLKDLPVVQCASCSEYLLDDPVMERVEEILAKVDAAAELEVVRFAA' A
#
# COMPACT_ATOMS: atom_id res chain seq x y z
N MET A 1 -18.44 4.28 -1.31
CA MET A 1 -18.03 4.07 0.09
C MET A 1 -17.77 5.41 0.77
N LYS A 2 -18.12 5.57 2.05
CA LYS A 2 -17.79 6.76 2.85
C LYS A 2 -16.55 6.49 3.70
N CYS A 3 -15.71 7.51 3.89
CA CYS A 3 -14.55 7.45 4.76
C CYS A 3 -15.01 7.36 6.21
N HIS A 4 -14.54 6.35 6.95
CA HIS A 4 -14.88 6.16 8.37
C HIS A 4 -14.24 7.23 9.27
N VAL A 5 -13.18 7.91 8.78
CA VAL A 5 -12.46 8.96 9.53
C VAL A 5 -13.15 10.33 9.39
N CYS A 6 -13.51 10.75 8.18
CA CYS A 6 -14.02 12.11 7.92
C CYS A 6 -15.39 12.19 7.22
N GLY A 7 -16.00 11.08 6.85
CA GLY A 7 -17.32 11.05 6.18
C GLY A 7 -17.32 11.47 4.70
N SER A 8 -16.17 11.79 4.12
CA SER A 8 -16.04 12.11 2.70
C SER A 8 -16.14 10.86 1.80
N THR A 9 -16.07 11.03 0.49
CA THR A 9 -16.17 9.94 -0.48
C THR A 9 -14.81 9.28 -0.70
N MET A 10 -14.83 7.95 -0.70
CA MET A 10 -13.69 7.09 -1.02
C MET A 10 -13.68 6.76 -2.52
N GLN A 11 -12.51 6.77 -3.16
CA GLN A 11 -12.33 6.61 -4.61
C GLN A 11 -11.19 5.62 -4.91
N ALA A 12 -11.33 4.82 -5.96
CA ALA A 12 -10.26 3.92 -6.41
C ALA A 12 -9.16 4.72 -7.12
N VAL A 13 -7.91 4.52 -6.72
CA VAL A 13 -6.72 5.22 -7.22
C VAL A 13 -5.56 4.23 -7.33
N ILE A 14 -4.65 4.45 -8.28
CA ILE A 14 -3.37 3.74 -8.35
C ILE A 14 -2.30 4.69 -7.79
N THR A 15 -1.55 4.26 -6.79
CA THR A 15 -0.54 5.09 -6.12
C THR A 15 0.65 4.26 -5.62
N ASP A 16 1.64 4.93 -5.06
CA ASP A 16 2.79 4.29 -4.43
C ASP A 16 2.67 4.41 -2.90
N LEU A 17 2.89 3.32 -2.16
CA LEU A 17 2.86 3.32 -0.68
C LEU A 17 4.12 2.67 -0.07
N PRO A 18 4.69 3.25 1.00
CA PRO A 18 5.78 2.65 1.75
C PRO A 18 5.26 1.65 2.81
N PHE A 19 5.94 0.51 2.92
CA PHE A 19 5.71 -0.55 3.90
C PHE A 19 6.98 -0.74 4.72
N LYS A 20 6.87 -0.68 6.04
CA LYS A 20 8.00 -0.93 6.95
C LYS A 20 7.99 -2.41 7.36
N LEU A 21 9.00 -3.17 6.94
CA LEU A 21 9.11 -4.62 7.21
C LEU A 21 9.96 -4.97 8.44
N GLY A 22 10.73 -4.01 8.95
CA GLY A 22 11.57 -4.19 10.12
C GLY A 22 12.05 -2.86 10.67
N GLU A 23 13.09 -2.86 11.50
CA GLU A 23 13.62 -1.61 12.07
C GLU A 23 14.19 -0.67 11.01
N LYS A 24 14.86 -1.24 10.00
CA LYS A 24 15.62 -0.51 8.98
C LYS A 24 15.12 -0.69 7.56
N THR A 25 14.25 -1.67 7.31
CA THR A 25 13.81 -2.04 5.96
C THR A 25 12.49 -1.36 5.62
N ILE A 26 12.50 -0.54 4.59
CA ILE A 26 11.32 0.09 3.98
C ILE A 26 11.19 -0.39 2.54
N VAL A 27 9.99 -0.81 2.15
CA VAL A 27 9.67 -1.21 0.78
C VAL A 27 8.64 -0.24 0.22
N VAL A 28 8.95 0.42 -0.88
CA VAL A 28 7.98 1.23 -1.62
C VAL A 28 7.34 0.36 -2.68
N LEU A 29 6.06 0.03 -2.50
CA LEU A 29 5.26 -0.64 -3.51
C LEU A 29 4.66 0.39 -4.45
N LYS A 30 5.03 0.28 -5.72
CA LYS A 30 4.56 1.12 -6.81
C LYS A 30 3.38 0.53 -7.54
N ASP A 31 2.59 1.41 -8.14
CA ASP A 31 1.41 1.03 -8.94
C ASP A 31 0.40 0.19 -8.14
N LEU A 32 0.27 0.48 -6.84
CA LEU A 32 -0.62 -0.22 -5.92
C LEU A 32 -2.06 0.32 -6.06
N PRO A 33 -3.04 -0.53 -6.43
CA PRO A 33 -4.45 -0.14 -6.42
C PRO A 33 -4.94 0.02 -4.98
N VAL A 34 -5.51 1.18 -4.67
CA VAL A 34 -6.03 1.53 -3.33
C VAL A 34 -7.39 2.22 -3.45
N VAL A 35 -8.13 2.27 -2.36
CA VAL A 35 -9.27 3.17 -2.21
C VAL A 35 -8.86 4.33 -1.30
N GLN A 36 -8.71 5.53 -1.86
CA GLN A 36 -8.27 6.73 -1.16
C GLN A 36 -9.44 7.67 -0.85
N CYS A 37 -9.40 8.31 0.33
CA CYS A 37 -10.31 9.38 0.65
C CYS A 37 -10.01 10.66 -0.14
N ALA A 38 -11.04 11.30 -0.68
CA ALA A 38 -10.88 12.56 -1.43
C ALA A 38 -10.51 13.78 -0.58
N SER A 39 -10.59 13.68 0.76
CA SER A 39 -10.50 14.84 1.67
C SER A 39 -9.52 14.67 2.82
N CYS A 40 -9.06 13.46 3.11
CA CYS A 40 -8.07 13.19 4.15
C CYS A 40 -7.05 12.17 3.64
N SER A 41 -6.02 11.89 4.44
CA SER A 41 -4.91 10.99 4.07
C SER A 41 -5.22 9.50 4.27
N GLU A 42 -6.51 9.11 4.21
CA GLU A 42 -6.92 7.73 4.49
C GLU A 42 -6.88 6.88 3.22
N TYR A 43 -6.35 5.66 3.35
CA TYR A 43 -6.29 4.65 2.31
C TYR A 43 -6.89 3.35 2.82
N LEU A 44 -7.55 2.63 1.93
CA LEU A 44 -7.99 1.27 2.17
C LEU A 44 -7.45 0.37 1.07
N LEU A 45 -7.09 -0.85 1.45
CA LEU A 45 -6.67 -1.91 0.56
C LEU A 45 -7.73 -3.00 0.66
N ASP A 46 -8.27 -3.42 -0.48
CA ASP A 46 -9.22 -4.53 -0.52
C ASP A 46 -8.48 -5.85 -0.20
N ASP A 47 -9.19 -6.81 0.39
CA ASP A 47 -8.65 -8.13 0.76
C ASP A 47 -7.74 -8.78 -0.31
N PRO A 48 -8.14 -8.90 -1.60
CA PRO A 48 -7.27 -9.50 -2.62
C PRO A 48 -6.02 -8.66 -2.92
N VAL A 49 -6.08 -7.34 -2.73
CA VAL A 49 -4.91 -6.47 -2.86
C VAL A 49 -3.95 -6.71 -1.70
N MET A 50 -4.48 -6.80 -0.47
CA MET A 50 -3.67 -7.08 0.72
C MET A 50 -2.99 -8.44 0.64
N GLU A 51 -3.69 -9.48 0.23
CA GLU A 51 -3.11 -10.82 0.03
C GLU A 51 -1.92 -10.78 -0.94
N ARG A 52 -2.08 -10.06 -2.06
CA ARG A 52 -0.98 -9.88 -3.03
C ARG A 52 0.17 -9.04 -2.48
N VAL A 53 -0.11 -8.00 -1.70
CA VAL A 53 0.93 -7.19 -1.03
C VAL A 53 1.77 -8.09 -0.11
N GLU A 54 1.13 -8.94 0.69
CA GLU A 54 1.83 -9.88 1.58
C GLU A 54 2.72 -10.86 0.80
N GLU A 55 2.24 -11.43 -0.31
CA GLU A 55 3.04 -12.31 -1.18
C GLU A 55 4.29 -11.63 -1.74
N ILE A 56 4.18 -10.35 -2.12
CA ILE A 56 5.31 -9.57 -2.66
C ILE A 56 6.31 -9.26 -1.54
N LEU A 57 5.81 -8.78 -0.40
CA LEU A 57 6.66 -8.42 0.73
C LEU A 57 7.40 -9.63 1.33
N ALA A 58 6.80 -10.84 1.26
CA ALA A 58 7.45 -12.07 1.69
C ALA A 58 8.70 -12.47 0.86
N LYS A 59 8.88 -11.87 -0.33
CA LYS A 59 10.00 -12.14 -1.24
C LYS A 59 11.12 -11.09 -1.16
N VAL A 60 10.89 -10.00 -0.42
CA VAL A 60 11.84 -8.89 -0.27
C VAL A 60 13.04 -9.35 0.57
N ASP A 61 14.24 -8.91 0.17
CA ASP A 61 15.46 -9.18 0.94
C ASP A 61 15.49 -8.33 2.22
N ALA A 62 15.50 -9.01 3.38
CA ALA A 62 15.57 -8.35 4.68
C ALA A 62 16.89 -7.58 4.92
N ALA A 63 17.92 -7.81 4.10
CA ALA A 63 19.16 -7.04 4.15
C ALA A 63 19.05 -5.65 3.49
N ALA A 64 18.01 -5.40 2.69
CA ALA A 64 17.79 -4.10 2.06
C ALA A 64 17.33 -3.05 3.08
N GLU A 65 17.90 -1.85 3.04
CA GLU A 65 17.40 -0.70 3.82
C GLU A 65 16.20 -0.03 3.13
N LEU A 66 16.27 0.09 1.80
CA LEU A 66 15.19 0.63 0.97
C LEU A 66 15.10 -0.18 -0.33
N GLU A 67 13.91 -0.71 -0.61
CA GLU A 67 13.62 -1.41 -1.86
C GLU A 67 12.39 -0.79 -2.54
N VAL A 68 12.38 -0.78 -3.88
CA VAL A 68 11.27 -0.26 -4.68
C VAL A 68 10.78 -1.37 -5.60
N VAL A 69 9.56 -1.83 -5.39
CA VAL A 69 8.95 -2.96 -6.09
C VAL A 69 7.66 -2.52 -6.76
N ARG A 70 7.29 -3.09 -7.92
CA ARG A 70 5.98 -2.84 -8.55
C ARG A 70 4.97 -3.89 -8.10
N PHE A 71 3.73 -3.49 -7.88
CA PHE A 71 2.64 -4.40 -7.51
C PHE A 71 2.34 -5.45 -8.58
N ALA A 72 2.54 -5.11 -9.86
CA ALA A 72 2.33 -6.01 -11.00
C ALA A 72 3.48 -7.02 -11.25
N ALA A 73 4.50 -7.08 -10.37
CA ALA A 73 5.66 -7.96 -10.52
C ALA A 73 5.45 -9.35 -9.91
#